data_AF-A0A3D4B6N2-F1
#
_entry.id   AF-A0A3D4B6N2-F1
#
_cell.length_a   1.000
_cell.length_b   1.000
_cell.length_c   1.000
_cell.angle_alpha   90.00
_cell.angle_beta   90.00
_cell.angle_gamma   90.00
#
_symmetry.space_group_name_H-M   'P 1'
#
loop_
_entity.id
_entity.type
_entity.pdbx_description
1 polymer ?
#
loop_
_entity_poly.entity_id
_entity_poly.type
_entity_poly.pdbx_seq_one_letter_code
_entity_poly.pdbx_strand_id
1 'polypeptide(L)'
;TASRSETIRLDTQDCYQGLITEDPATHLQIQQAKQIPVTGPVYVEGADIGDVLCVHIQNINLSTTGVFAIRPQTGIIGQDIRDQVVRVLPIKSNGLMLNKSISVPLQPVVGVIGVAPRHGEIETVYPGRHGGNMDTLEITTGARVYLPVQVKGALLSIGDVKAGMGDGQIAGSGVETAAEITVRVDTLPGGKFSWPRVETKDAWVTITSASSVDQASRLAVSEMIRWLGQEKGLDFETAYMLVSISGALHISQWDNPLITARIVFPKSIVRDIRSKSASSGRPIFLTTLPDISDESEDSHSEQKGTDTSSVESATASQTNERKEETPPQSSSRSLPRQRRRRPSASRRNTGRKKSSETSKEKPETGKDALLEKKPASVS
;
A
#
# COMPACT_ATOMS: atom_id res chain seq x y z
N THR A 1 13.18 22.21 13.11
CA THR A 1 12.36 23.14 12.30
C THR A 1 12.88 23.15 10.89
N ALA A 2 12.01 23.36 9.90
CA ALA A 2 12.38 23.60 8.52
C ALA A 2 11.54 24.76 7.96
N SER A 3 12.14 25.66 7.19
CA SER A 3 11.41 26.70 6.46
C SER A 3 10.66 26.12 5.27
N ARG A 4 9.65 26.84 4.77
CA ARG A 4 9.00 26.49 3.50
C ARG A 4 10.03 26.41 2.37
N SER A 5 9.88 25.43 1.47
CA SER A 5 10.76 25.18 0.33
C SER A 5 12.18 24.71 0.71
N GLU A 6 12.43 24.36 1.98
CA GLU A 6 13.70 23.78 2.43
C GLU A 6 13.82 22.30 2.02
N THR A 7 15.05 21.87 1.71
CA THR A 7 15.42 20.47 1.58
C THR A 7 16.08 20.00 2.87
N ILE A 8 15.47 18.99 3.50
CA ILE A 8 15.93 18.37 4.74
C ILE A 8 16.32 16.91 4.51
N ARG A 9 17.18 16.40 5.39
CA ARG A 9 17.73 15.05 5.33
C ARG A 9 17.48 14.36 6.67
N LEU A 10 16.91 13.15 6.62
CA LEU A 10 16.34 12.46 7.77
C LEU A 10 16.85 11.01 7.78
N ASP A 11 17.68 10.70 8.77
CA ASP A 11 18.21 9.35 8.99
C ASP A 11 17.15 8.52 9.74
N THR A 12 16.74 7.38 9.19
CA THR A 12 15.65 6.52 9.67
C THR A 12 16.18 5.13 10.02
N GLN A 13 15.62 4.51 11.07
CA GLN A 13 15.87 3.11 11.44
C GLN A 13 14.91 2.19 10.67
N ASP A 14 15.24 0.89 10.59
CA ASP A 14 14.25 -0.13 10.25
C ASP A 14 13.15 -0.25 11.34
N CYS A 15 12.02 -0.88 11.02
CA CYS A 15 10.91 -0.99 11.98
C CYS A 15 11.24 -1.82 13.22
N TYR A 16 12.32 -2.62 13.19
CA TYR A 16 12.81 -3.41 14.30
C TYR A 16 13.86 -2.68 15.15
N GLN A 17 14.04 -1.37 14.94
CA GLN A 17 14.92 -0.50 15.72
C GLN A 17 16.40 -0.97 15.71
N GLY A 18 16.82 -1.63 14.62
CA GLY A 18 18.17 -2.19 14.48
C GLY A 18 18.46 -3.41 15.38
N LEU A 19 17.46 -3.96 16.07
CA LEU A 19 17.63 -5.12 16.97
C LEU A 19 17.99 -6.42 16.24
N ILE A 20 17.70 -6.52 14.93
CA ILE A 20 17.87 -7.74 14.14
C ILE A 20 19.13 -7.66 13.30
N THR A 21 20.04 -8.63 13.49
CA THR A 21 21.36 -8.67 12.85
C THR A 21 21.60 -9.99 12.12
N GLU A 22 22.78 -10.16 11.51
CA GLU A 22 23.16 -11.44 10.89
C GLU A 22 23.30 -12.59 11.90
N ASP A 23 23.44 -12.32 13.21
CA ASP A 23 23.40 -13.32 14.27
C ASP A 23 21.95 -13.82 14.52
N PRO A 24 21.65 -15.12 14.28
CA PRO A 24 20.32 -15.68 14.52
C PRO A 24 19.82 -15.58 15.96
N ALA A 25 20.72 -15.42 16.96
CA ALA A 25 20.31 -15.19 18.34
C ALA A 25 19.51 -13.89 18.51
N THR A 26 19.72 -12.91 17.63
CA THR A 26 18.94 -11.66 17.62
C THR A 26 17.54 -11.82 17.04
N HIS A 27 17.25 -12.89 16.27
CA HIS A 27 15.99 -13.01 15.51
C HIS A 27 14.75 -13.24 16.41
N LEU A 28 14.96 -13.63 17.67
CA LEU A 28 13.92 -13.71 18.70
C LEU A 28 13.53 -12.32 19.25
N GLN A 29 14.37 -11.30 19.08
CA GLN A 29 14.13 -9.93 19.58
C GLN A 29 13.10 -9.16 18.73
N ILE A 30 12.64 -9.72 17.61
CA ILE A 30 11.69 -9.08 16.69
C ILE A 30 10.34 -8.73 17.36
N GLN A 31 9.99 -9.42 18.45
CA GLN A 31 8.79 -9.17 19.25
C GLN A 31 8.96 -8.03 20.27
N GLN A 32 10.18 -7.47 20.41
CA GLN A 32 10.48 -6.35 21.31
C GLN A 32 10.24 -4.98 20.65
N ALA A 33 10.23 -4.93 19.31
CA ALA A 33 9.86 -3.75 18.53
C ALA A 33 8.35 -3.51 18.58
N LYS A 34 7.88 -2.86 19.66
CA LYS A 34 6.45 -2.61 19.93
C LYS A 34 5.87 -1.42 19.15
N GLN A 35 6.71 -0.54 18.63
CA GLN A 35 6.32 0.66 17.89
C GLN A 35 7.31 0.87 16.74
N ILE A 36 6.79 1.36 15.61
CA ILE A 36 7.59 1.65 14.43
C ILE A 36 8.33 3.00 14.66
N PRO A 37 9.67 3.03 14.68
CA PRO A 37 10.44 4.27 14.83
C PRO A 37 10.22 5.20 13.63
N VAL A 38 10.04 6.49 13.93
CA VAL A 38 9.95 7.56 12.94
C VAL A 38 10.88 8.71 13.32
N THR A 39 11.48 9.33 12.31
CA THR A 39 12.37 10.49 12.46
C THR A 39 11.54 11.76 12.30
N GLY A 40 11.50 12.57 13.37
CA GLY A 40 10.64 13.74 13.51
C GLY A 40 10.38 14.07 14.99
N PRO A 41 9.37 14.90 15.30
CA PRO A 41 8.57 15.67 14.36
C PRO A 41 9.31 16.91 13.83
N VAL A 42 9.29 17.11 12.52
CA VAL A 42 9.78 18.32 11.87
C VAL A 42 8.65 19.36 11.83
N TYR A 43 8.76 20.38 12.67
CA TYR A 43 7.94 21.59 12.56
C TYR A 43 8.32 22.36 11.28
N VAL A 44 7.34 22.60 10.40
CA VAL A 44 7.49 23.32 9.13
C VAL A 44 6.91 24.73 9.25
N GLU A 45 7.73 25.75 8.99
CA GLU A 45 7.32 27.14 9.15
C GLU A 45 6.29 27.57 8.11
N GLY A 46 5.23 28.25 8.55
CA GLY A 46 4.16 28.71 7.67
C GLY A 46 3.22 27.60 7.18
N ALA A 47 3.12 26.48 7.90
CA ALA A 47 2.01 25.53 7.82
C ALA A 47 1.00 25.84 8.94
N ASP A 48 -0.27 26.12 8.60
CA ASP A 48 -1.34 26.32 9.57
C ASP A 48 -2.53 25.37 9.34
N ILE A 49 -3.47 25.32 10.28
CA ILE A 49 -4.57 24.34 10.27
C ILE A 49 -5.49 24.54 9.06
N GLY A 50 -5.62 23.49 8.25
CA GLY A 50 -6.38 23.50 7.00
C GLY A 50 -5.53 23.70 5.73
N ASP A 51 -4.24 24.00 5.87
CA ASP A 51 -3.27 23.97 4.77
C ASP A 51 -2.95 22.52 4.32
N VAL A 52 -2.13 22.42 3.27
CA VAL A 52 -1.56 21.15 2.82
C VAL A 52 -0.05 21.21 2.91
N LEU A 53 0.55 20.22 3.59
CA LEU A 53 1.97 19.96 3.52
C LEU A 53 2.25 19.08 2.30
N CYS A 54 3.09 19.57 1.41
CA CYS A 54 3.67 18.83 0.29
C CYS A 54 5.07 18.36 0.68
N VAL A 55 5.30 17.06 0.68
CA VAL A 55 6.61 16.44 0.94
C VAL A 55 7.09 15.76 -0.34
N HIS A 56 8.05 16.38 -1.01
CA HIS A 56 8.67 15.84 -2.23
C HIS A 56 9.85 14.95 -1.86
N ILE A 57 9.74 13.64 -2.08
CA ILE A 57 10.80 12.67 -1.79
C ILE A 57 11.85 12.79 -2.90
N GLN A 58 12.99 13.40 -2.58
CA GLN A 58 14.04 13.69 -3.57
C GLN A 58 14.99 12.50 -3.76
N ASN A 59 15.27 11.75 -2.68
CA ASN A 59 16.09 10.54 -2.72
C ASN A 59 15.83 9.65 -1.48
N ILE A 60 16.10 8.35 -1.63
CA ILE A 60 16.09 7.35 -0.55
C ILE A 60 17.40 6.55 -0.64
N ASN A 61 18.34 6.78 0.28
CA ASN A 61 19.61 6.06 0.38
C ASN A 61 19.46 4.91 1.39
N LEU A 62 19.34 3.67 0.90
CA LEU A 62 19.18 2.48 1.75
C LEU A 62 20.51 2.03 2.39
N SER A 63 20.41 1.33 3.53
CA SER A 63 21.50 0.54 4.09
C SER A 63 21.92 -0.63 3.17
N THR A 64 23.03 -1.29 3.48
CA THR A 64 23.56 -2.46 2.77
C THR A 64 22.86 -3.78 3.13
N THR A 65 21.97 -3.77 4.12
CA THR A 65 21.15 -4.91 4.55
C THR A 65 19.73 -4.47 4.88
N GLY A 66 18.79 -5.41 4.76
CA GLY A 66 17.42 -5.25 5.27
C GLY A 66 16.88 -6.56 5.81
N VAL A 67 15.82 -6.49 6.61
CA VAL A 67 15.23 -7.60 7.34
C VAL A 67 13.89 -7.98 6.70
N PHE A 68 13.68 -9.27 6.44
CA PHE A 68 12.35 -9.80 6.09
C PHE A 68 11.88 -10.77 7.17
N ALA A 69 10.61 -10.67 7.57
CA ALA A 69 10.01 -11.54 8.57
C ALA A 69 8.75 -12.24 8.06
N ILE A 70 8.62 -13.52 8.41
CA ILE A 70 7.41 -14.33 8.31
C ILE A 70 7.06 -14.72 9.75
N ARG A 71 5.84 -14.40 10.19
CA ARG A 71 5.38 -14.61 11.57
C ARG A 71 4.03 -15.34 11.56
N PRO A 72 3.77 -16.29 12.48
CA PRO A 72 2.42 -16.82 12.70
C PRO A 72 1.43 -15.70 13.03
N GLN A 73 0.18 -15.83 12.57
CA GLN A 73 -0.90 -14.84 12.72
C GLN A 73 -0.67 -13.49 12.01
N THR A 74 0.39 -13.36 11.19
CA THR A 74 0.76 -12.13 10.46
C THR A 74 0.63 -12.33 8.95
N GLY A 75 0.08 -11.35 8.25
CA GLY A 75 -0.15 -11.34 6.81
C GLY A 75 -1.42 -12.06 6.38
N ILE A 76 -1.76 -11.94 5.09
CA ILE A 76 -3.04 -12.39 4.52
C ILE A 76 -3.29 -13.91 4.62
N ILE A 77 -2.23 -14.70 4.84
CA ILE A 77 -2.28 -16.14 5.13
C ILE A 77 -1.61 -16.50 6.47
N GLY A 78 -1.54 -15.58 7.43
CA GLY A 78 -0.87 -15.77 8.72
C GLY A 78 -1.36 -16.95 9.55
N GLN A 79 -2.58 -17.45 9.29
CA GLN A 79 -3.13 -18.67 9.89
C GLN A 79 -2.43 -19.95 9.43
N ASP A 80 -1.90 -19.97 8.20
CA ASP A 80 -1.17 -21.13 7.63
C ASP A 80 0.31 -21.15 8.05
N ILE A 81 0.82 -20.04 8.57
CA ILE A 81 2.22 -19.88 9.02
C ILE A 81 2.38 -20.49 10.42
N ARG A 82 3.21 -21.54 10.52
CA ARG A 82 3.47 -22.27 11.77
C ARG A 82 4.67 -21.75 12.54
N ASP A 83 5.75 -21.49 11.83
CA ASP A 83 7.07 -21.19 12.39
C ASP A 83 7.50 -19.78 11.99
N GLN A 84 8.12 -19.04 12.91
CA GLN A 84 8.69 -17.73 12.62
C GLN A 84 9.97 -17.90 11.77
N VAL A 85 10.08 -17.16 10.67
CA VAL A 85 11.30 -17.12 9.83
C VAL A 85 11.73 -15.67 9.65
N VAL A 86 12.93 -15.35 10.13
CA VAL A 86 13.57 -14.04 9.93
C VAL A 86 14.76 -14.22 8.99
N ARG A 87 15.00 -13.24 8.11
CA ARG A 87 16.18 -13.20 7.25
C ARG A 87 16.73 -11.79 7.15
N VAL A 88 18.02 -11.62 7.43
CA VAL A 88 18.78 -10.46 6.96
C VAL A 88 19.21 -10.74 5.51
N LEU A 89 18.92 -9.80 4.62
CA LEU A 89 19.08 -9.90 3.19
C LEU A 89 20.02 -8.79 2.68
N PRO A 90 21.11 -9.12 1.97
CA PRO A 90 22.01 -8.12 1.41
C PRO A 90 21.33 -7.25 0.35
N ILE A 91 21.42 -5.93 0.52
CA ILE A 91 21.01 -4.91 -0.45
C ILE A 91 22.26 -4.53 -1.26
N LYS A 92 22.14 -4.55 -2.60
CA LYS A 92 23.23 -4.20 -3.52
C LYS A 92 22.73 -3.25 -4.60
N SER A 93 23.64 -2.52 -5.21
CA SER A 93 23.34 -1.58 -6.31
C SER A 93 22.65 -2.22 -7.53
N ASN A 94 22.73 -3.55 -7.69
CA ASN A 94 22.07 -4.32 -8.73
C ASN A 94 20.81 -5.08 -8.27
N GLY A 95 20.40 -4.98 -7.00
CA GLY A 95 19.20 -5.65 -6.48
C GLY A 95 19.29 -6.09 -5.02
N LEU A 96 18.14 -6.53 -4.51
CA LEU A 96 17.97 -7.18 -3.22
C LEU A 96 18.23 -8.69 -3.36
N MET A 97 19.13 -9.24 -2.56
CA MET A 97 19.56 -10.64 -2.65
C MET A 97 18.73 -11.54 -1.72
N LEU A 98 17.78 -12.32 -2.28
CA LEU A 98 17.01 -13.31 -1.51
C LEU A 98 17.85 -14.55 -1.17
N ASN A 99 18.76 -14.92 -2.07
CA ASN A 99 19.79 -15.95 -1.87
C ASN A 99 20.89 -15.82 -2.95
N LYS A 100 21.80 -16.81 -3.05
CA LYS A 100 22.91 -16.79 -4.02
C LYS A 100 22.49 -16.85 -5.50
N SER A 101 21.26 -17.27 -5.79
CA SER A 101 20.73 -17.49 -7.15
C SER A 101 19.50 -16.65 -7.49
N ILE A 102 18.91 -15.95 -6.51
CA ILE A 102 17.70 -15.13 -6.68
C ILE A 102 17.95 -13.73 -6.13
N SER A 103 17.83 -12.75 -7.01
CA SER A 103 17.82 -11.32 -6.71
C SER A 103 16.61 -10.67 -7.37
N VAL A 104 16.00 -9.71 -6.69
CA VAL A 104 14.93 -8.86 -7.25
C VAL A 104 15.41 -7.41 -7.41
N PRO A 105 14.83 -6.60 -8.31
CA PRO A 105 15.10 -5.17 -8.35
C PRO A 105 14.85 -4.50 -6.99
N LEU A 106 15.63 -3.46 -6.67
CA LEU A 106 15.29 -2.61 -5.53
C LEU A 106 14.02 -1.83 -5.84
N GLN A 107 13.14 -1.73 -4.85
CA GLN A 107 11.94 -0.91 -4.91
C GLN A 107 11.81 -0.17 -3.58
N PRO A 108 12.57 0.94 -3.39
CA PRO A 108 12.53 1.74 -2.17
C PRO A 108 11.14 2.34 -1.94
N VAL A 109 10.54 2.08 -0.78
CA VAL A 109 9.25 2.65 -0.36
C VAL A 109 9.37 3.17 1.06
N VAL A 110 8.76 4.31 1.36
CA VAL A 110 8.58 4.80 2.73
C VAL A 110 7.24 4.29 3.26
N GLY A 111 7.25 3.42 4.28
CA GLY A 111 6.04 2.85 4.87
C GLY A 111 5.23 3.87 5.67
N VAL A 112 5.92 4.56 6.59
CA VAL A 112 5.35 5.57 7.48
C VAL A 112 5.74 6.98 7.03
N ILE A 113 4.76 7.79 6.66
CA ILE A 113 4.92 9.24 6.52
C ILE A 113 3.64 9.95 6.97
N GLY A 114 3.75 10.94 7.85
CA GLY A 114 2.57 11.58 8.42
C GLY A 114 2.83 12.93 9.07
N VAL A 115 1.74 13.64 9.34
CA VAL A 115 1.67 14.85 10.15
C VAL A 115 0.96 14.51 11.48
N ALA A 116 1.13 15.35 12.51
CA ALA A 116 0.40 15.11 13.77
C ALA A 116 -1.13 15.28 13.58
N PRO A 117 -1.95 14.45 14.25
CA PRO A 117 -3.40 14.56 14.21
C PRO A 117 -3.90 15.82 14.94
N ARG A 118 -5.13 16.24 14.67
CA ARG A 118 -5.74 17.43 15.30
C ARG A 118 -5.90 17.31 16.83
N HIS A 119 -6.13 16.09 17.30
CA HIS A 119 -6.47 15.76 18.68
C HIS A 119 -5.82 14.44 19.07
N GLY A 120 -5.45 14.30 20.35
CA GLY A 120 -4.85 13.09 20.90
C GLY A 120 -3.49 12.71 20.30
N GLU A 121 -3.15 11.45 20.45
CA GLU A 121 -1.96 10.80 19.89
C GLU A 121 -2.44 9.55 19.13
N ILE A 122 -1.73 9.19 18.04
CA ILE A 122 -2.01 7.98 17.26
C ILE A 122 -0.69 7.22 17.12
N GLU A 123 -0.69 5.92 17.40
CA GLU A 123 0.52 5.10 17.30
C GLU A 123 1.00 4.97 15.85
N THR A 124 2.32 4.94 15.65
CA THR A 124 2.96 4.98 14.32
C THR A 124 2.62 3.81 13.40
N VAL A 125 2.04 2.73 13.94
CA VAL A 125 1.56 1.55 13.18
C VAL A 125 0.21 1.78 12.50
N TYR A 126 -0.55 2.81 12.89
CA TYR A 126 -1.85 3.12 12.27
C TYR A 126 -1.67 4.07 11.07
N PRO A 127 -2.24 3.74 9.90
CA PRO A 127 -2.53 4.73 8.86
C PRO A 127 -3.81 5.51 9.16
N GLY A 128 -3.99 6.67 8.54
CA GLY A 128 -5.24 7.40 8.61
C GLY A 128 -5.24 8.72 7.84
N ARG A 129 -6.19 9.60 8.17
CA ARG A 129 -6.35 10.93 7.55
C ARG A 129 -5.10 11.82 7.68
N HIS A 130 -4.23 11.53 8.65
CA HIS A 130 -2.99 12.24 8.95
C HIS A 130 -1.74 11.71 8.19
N GLY A 131 -1.87 10.61 7.43
CA GLY A 131 -0.74 9.84 6.91
C GLY A 131 -0.58 8.54 7.69
N GLY A 132 0.56 8.35 8.36
CA GLY A 132 0.82 7.16 9.19
C GLY A 132 1.33 5.98 8.36
N ASN A 133 1.09 4.74 8.83
CA ASN A 133 1.64 3.53 8.19
C ASN A 133 0.87 3.09 6.91
N MET A 134 1.07 3.86 5.84
CA MET A 134 0.31 3.71 4.59
C MET A 134 0.88 2.63 3.66
N ASP A 135 2.16 2.25 3.81
CA ASP A 135 2.84 1.20 3.03
C ASP A 135 2.51 1.22 1.53
N THR A 136 2.52 2.42 0.94
CA THR A 136 2.01 2.65 -0.41
C THR A 136 3.16 2.79 -1.40
N LEU A 137 3.20 1.93 -2.42
CA LEU A 137 4.35 1.78 -3.33
C LEU A 137 4.75 3.07 -4.06
N GLU A 138 3.81 3.98 -4.29
CA GLU A 138 4.07 5.27 -4.94
C GLU A 138 4.74 6.30 -4.01
N ILE A 139 4.87 6.02 -2.71
CA ILE A 139 5.62 6.83 -1.74
C ILE A 139 7.12 6.46 -1.87
N THR A 140 7.71 6.93 -2.97
CA THR A 140 9.09 6.62 -3.40
C THR A 140 9.79 7.85 -4.00
N THR A 141 11.06 7.71 -4.36
CA THR A 141 11.89 8.76 -4.97
C THR A 141 11.22 9.38 -6.20
N GLY A 142 11.10 10.71 -6.20
CA GLY A 142 10.45 11.51 -7.24
C GLY A 142 8.94 11.72 -7.04
N ALA A 143 8.34 11.14 -6.00
CA ALA A 143 6.94 11.36 -5.65
C ALA A 143 6.76 12.56 -4.71
N ARG A 144 5.56 13.14 -4.72
CA ARG A 144 5.12 14.15 -3.73
C ARG A 144 3.95 13.62 -2.92
N VAL A 145 4.11 13.57 -1.60
CA VAL A 145 3.04 13.23 -0.67
C VAL A 145 2.36 14.52 -0.20
N TYR A 146 1.03 14.54 -0.22
CA TYR A 146 0.21 15.66 0.21
C TYR A 146 -0.59 15.26 1.45
N LEU A 147 -0.30 15.93 2.56
CA LEU A 147 -0.86 15.64 3.88
C LEU A 147 -1.67 16.85 4.39
N PRO A 148 -2.91 16.66 4.85
CA PRO A 148 -3.73 17.77 5.36
C PRO A 148 -3.23 18.23 6.73
N VAL A 149 -2.90 19.51 6.86
CA VAL A 149 -2.31 20.08 8.08
C VAL A 149 -3.39 20.24 9.15
N GLN A 150 -3.27 19.45 10.22
CA GLN A 150 -4.25 19.41 11.31
C GLN A 150 -3.81 20.20 12.57
N VAL A 151 -2.51 20.46 12.70
CA VAL A 151 -1.92 21.29 13.76
C VAL A 151 -0.90 22.26 13.16
N LYS A 152 -0.70 23.41 13.82
CA LYS A 152 0.27 24.42 13.39
C LYS A 152 1.68 23.83 13.31
N GLY A 153 2.36 24.11 12.20
CA GLY A 153 3.68 23.57 11.89
C GLY A 153 3.69 22.14 11.33
N ALA A 154 2.52 21.51 11.18
CA ALA A 154 2.29 20.16 10.66
C ALA A 154 2.93 18.98 11.44
N LEU A 155 4.13 19.14 12.00
CA LEU A 155 4.86 18.11 12.75
C LEU A 155 5.08 16.83 11.91
N LEU A 156 5.81 16.98 10.81
CA LEU A 156 6.13 15.89 9.86
C LEU A 156 7.04 14.83 10.50
N SER A 157 6.62 13.57 10.46
CA SER A 157 7.43 12.41 10.83
C SER A 157 7.49 11.40 9.68
N ILE A 158 8.64 10.74 9.52
CA ILE A 158 8.91 9.81 8.42
C ILE A 158 9.74 8.61 8.89
N GLY A 159 9.52 7.42 8.36
CA GLY A 159 10.26 6.22 8.75
C GLY A 159 9.86 4.98 7.98
N ASP A 160 10.23 3.82 8.53
CA ASP A 160 9.79 2.51 8.07
C ASP A 160 10.08 2.22 6.58
N VAL A 161 11.34 2.43 6.19
CA VAL A 161 11.77 2.31 4.80
C VAL A 161 11.95 0.85 4.40
N LYS A 162 11.42 0.48 3.25
CA LYS A 162 11.45 -0.87 2.68
C LYS A 162 12.29 -0.88 1.41
N ALA A 163 13.28 -1.77 1.35
CA ALA A 163 14.13 -1.99 0.17
C ALA A 163 13.39 -2.69 -0.99
N GLY A 164 12.31 -3.40 -0.66
CA GLY A 164 11.39 -4.01 -1.60
C GLY A 164 10.10 -4.41 -0.90
N MET A 165 8.96 -4.12 -1.53
CA MET A 165 7.61 -4.46 -1.09
C MET A 165 6.70 -4.61 -2.31
N GLY A 166 5.71 -5.50 -2.24
CA GLY A 166 4.63 -5.62 -3.22
C GLY A 166 3.28 -5.19 -2.63
N ASP A 167 2.31 -4.90 -3.50
CA ASP A 167 0.96 -4.52 -3.11
C ASP A 167 0.33 -5.54 -2.13
N GLY A 168 -0.36 -5.02 -1.12
CA GLY A 168 -0.96 -5.78 -0.04
C GLY A 168 0.01 -6.19 1.08
N GLN A 169 1.32 -5.96 0.94
CA GLN A 169 2.35 -6.28 1.95
C GLN A 169 2.14 -7.69 2.57
N ILE A 170 1.92 -8.70 1.73
CA ILE A 170 1.14 -9.90 2.06
C ILE A 170 1.64 -10.77 3.25
N ALA A 171 2.86 -10.56 3.74
CA ALA A 171 3.45 -11.24 4.89
C ALA A 171 3.46 -10.39 6.19
N GLY A 172 2.87 -9.19 6.18
CA GLY A 172 2.93 -8.20 7.26
C GLY A 172 4.33 -7.64 7.51
N SER A 173 5.12 -7.55 6.43
CA SER A 173 6.45 -6.94 6.37
C SER A 173 6.88 -6.80 4.91
N GLY A 174 7.65 -5.75 4.59
CA GLY A 174 8.51 -5.66 3.41
C GLY A 174 9.92 -6.16 3.71
N VAL A 175 10.93 -5.74 2.93
CA VAL A 175 12.33 -5.83 3.39
C VAL A 175 12.71 -4.53 4.09
N GLU A 176 12.49 -4.52 5.40
CA GLU A 176 12.67 -3.37 6.29
C GLU A 176 14.14 -2.98 6.38
N THR A 177 14.49 -1.69 6.30
CA THR A 177 15.88 -1.26 6.31
C THR A 177 16.04 0.17 6.84
N ALA A 178 17.15 0.44 7.52
CA ALA A 178 17.55 1.79 7.84
C ALA A 178 17.92 2.57 6.56
N ALA A 179 17.59 3.85 6.50
CA ALA A 179 17.80 4.68 5.32
C ALA A 179 17.99 6.17 5.63
N GLU A 180 18.78 6.86 4.83
CA GLU A 180 18.85 8.32 4.77
C GLU A 180 17.85 8.81 3.70
N ILE A 181 16.80 9.52 4.12
CA ILE A 181 15.79 10.09 3.22
C ILE A 181 16.08 11.58 3.02
N THR A 182 16.14 12.04 1.77
CA THR A 182 16.19 13.47 1.44
C THR A 182 14.83 13.92 0.91
N VAL A 183 14.20 14.88 1.58
CA VAL A 183 12.89 15.43 1.19
C VAL A 183 12.92 16.95 1.10
N ARG A 184 12.11 17.52 0.20
CA ARG A 184 11.78 18.96 0.22
C ARG A 184 10.38 19.14 0.81
N VAL A 185 10.25 20.05 1.76
CA VAL A 185 8.95 20.42 2.36
C VAL A 185 8.43 21.73 1.80
N ASP A 186 7.18 21.76 1.39
CA ASP A 186 6.50 22.95 0.86
C ASP A 186 5.07 23.04 1.41
N THR A 187 4.62 24.25 1.74
CA THR A 187 3.25 24.50 2.19
C THR A 187 2.39 25.05 1.05
N LEU A 188 1.14 24.61 0.98
CA LEU A 188 0.13 25.09 0.03
C LEU A 188 -1.07 25.62 0.82
N PRO A 189 -1.53 26.85 0.56
CA PRO A 189 -2.56 27.50 1.37
C PRO A 189 -3.93 26.89 1.12
N GLY A 190 -4.51 26.28 2.16
CA GLY A 190 -5.78 25.56 2.10
C GLY A 190 -5.75 24.23 1.35
N GLY A 191 -6.63 23.30 1.75
CA GLY A 191 -6.90 22.06 1.03
C GLY A 191 -8.33 21.56 1.23
N LYS A 192 -9.00 21.18 0.14
CA LYS A 192 -10.34 20.55 0.19
C LYS A 192 -10.25 19.03 0.30
N PHE A 193 -9.38 18.51 1.16
CA PHE A 193 -9.28 17.05 1.33
C PHE A 193 -8.82 16.61 2.70
N SER A 194 -9.28 15.41 3.06
CA SER A 194 -9.24 14.86 4.42
C SER A 194 -8.60 13.46 4.44
N TRP A 195 -7.77 13.16 3.44
CA TRP A 195 -7.10 11.89 3.18
C TRP A 195 -5.77 12.13 2.43
N PRO A 196 -4.69 11.40 2.73
CA PRO A 196 -3.42 11.54 2.02
C PRO A 196 -3.53 11.30 0.51
N ARG A 197 -2.73 12.05 -0.26
CA ARG A 197 -2.63 11.92 -1.72
C ARG A 197 -1.18 11.87 -2.16
N VAL A 198 -0.90 11.22 -3.29
CA VAL A 198 0.44 11.18 -3.89
C VAL A 198 0.39 11.63 -5.35
N GLU A 199 1.33 12.49 -5.72
CA GLU A 199 1.64 12.82 -7.12
C GLU A 199 2.91 12.06 -7.52
N THR A 200 2.80 11.11 -8.45
CA THR A 200 3.98 10.53 -9.12
C THR A 200 4.27 11.30 -10.41
N LYS A 201 5.30 10.92 -11.17
CA LYS A 201 5.54 11.48 -12.51
C LYS A 201 4.29 11.41 -13.41
N ASP A 202 3.63 10.25 -13.43
CA ASP A 202 2.65 9.87 -14.45
C ASP A 202 1.21 9.65 -13.92
N ALA A 203 0.99 9.64 -12.61
CA ALA A 203 -0.32 9.45 -11.98
C ALA A 203 -0.62 10.40 -10.81
N TRP A 204 -1.91 10.53 -10.48
CA TRP A 204 -2.42 11.01 -9.20
C TRP A 204 -2.93 9.83 -8.39
N VAL A 205 -2.73 9.84 -7.08
CA VAL A 205 -3.11 8.75 -6.18
C VAL A 205 -3.88 9.29 -4.99
N THR A 206 -5.01 8.66 -4.65
CA THR A 206 -5.76 8.91 -3.42
C THR A 206 -5.65 7.71 -2.49
N ILE A 207 -5.25 7.92 -1.24
CA ILE A 207 -4.98 6.85 -0.26
C ILE A 207 -5.97 6.97 0.90
N THR A 208 -6.61 5.86 1.25
CA THR A 208 -7.62 5.82 2.33
C THR A 208 -7.51 4.50 3.11
N SER A 209 -7.77 4.55 4.41
CA SER A 209 -7.62 3.39 5.29
C SER A 209 -8.88 3.15 6.14
N ALA A 210 -9.23 1.89 6.37
CA ALA A 210 -10.40 1.48 7.16
C ALA A 210 -10.22 0.06 7.74
N SER A 211 -11.14 -0.35 8.62
CA SER A 211 -11.11 -1.66 9.29
C SER A 211 -11.40 -2.87 8.37
N SER A 212 -11.69 -2.65 7.08
CA SER A 212 -11.77 -3.71 6.09
C SER A 212 -11.37 -3.26 4.69
N VAL A 213 -10.94 -4.24 3.86
CA VAL A 213 -10.56 -4.02 2.45
C VAL A 213 -11.70 -3.44 1.61
N ASP A 214 -12.94 -3.81 1.89
CA ASP A 214 -14.13 -3.31 1.17
C ASP A 214 -14.41 -1.84 1.51
N GLN A 215 -14.40 -1.47 2.80
CA GLN A 215 -14.56 -0.07 3.22
C GLN A 215 -13.43 0.82 2.71
N ALA A 216 -12.17 0.36 2.83
CA ALA A 216 -11.01 1.09 2.32
C ALA A 216 -11.09 1.27 0.79
N SER A 217 -11.51 0.24 0.05
CA SER A 217 -11.69 0.33 -1.41
C SER A 217 -12.79 1.31 -1.81
N ARG A 218 -13.94 1.30 -1.11
CA ARG A 218 -15.04 2.25 -1.34
C ARG A 218 -14.63 3.70 -1.07
N LEU A 219 -13.88 3.93 0.01
CA LEU A 219 -13.31 5.22 0.35
C LEU A 219 -12.34 5.71 -0.73
N ALA A 220 -11.44 4.85 -1.21
CA ALA A 220 -10.46 5.21 -2.24
C ALA A 220 -11.14 5.63 -3.56
N VAL A 221 -12.17 4.89 -4.00
CA VAL A 221 -12.99 5.22 -5.17
C VAL A 221 -13.71 6.56 -4.96
N SER A 222 -14.39 6.73 -3.81
CA SER A 222 -15.13 7.94 -3.48
C SER A 222 -14.24 9.18 -3.41
N GLU A 223 -13.04 9.06 -2.84
CA GLU A 223 -12.05 10.13 -2.72
C GLU A 223 -11.50 10.56 -4.09
N MET A 224 -11.26 9.63 -5.02
CA MET A 224 -10.85 9.97 -6.39
C MET A 224 -11.97 10.66 -7.19
N ILE A 225 -13.22 10.18 -7.08
CA ILE A 225 -14.39 10.82 -7.69
C ILE A 225 -14.57 12.25 -7.15
N ARG A 226 -14.48 12.40 -5.82
CA ARG A 226 -14.56 13.69 -5.12
C ARG A 226 -13.44 14.65 -5.53
N TRP A 227 -12.22 14.15 -5.71
CA TRP A 227 -11.09 14.91 -6.23
C TRP A 227 -11.33 15.40 -7.66
N LEU A 228 -11.76 14.52 -8.58
CA LEU A 228 -12.08 14.88 -9.95
C LEU A 228 -13.19 15.94 -10.04
N GLY A 229 -14.25 15.81 -9.23
CA GLY A 229 -15.31 16.80 -9.13
C GLY A 229 -14.80 18.17 -8.68
N GLN A 230 -14.00 18.21 -7.60
CA GLN A 230 -13.50 19.46 -7.02
C GLN A 230 -12.41 20.14 -7.86
N GLU A 231 -11.43 19.39 -8.35
CA GLU A 231 -10.22 19.94 -9.01
C GLU A 231 -10.35 20.00 -10.53
N LYS A 232 -11.31 19.31 -11.14
CA LYS A 232 -11.54 19.31 -12.61
C LYS A 232 -12.95 19.72 -13.03
N GLY A 233 -13.88 19.93 -12.08
CA GLY A 233 -15.23 20.41 -12.36
C GLY A 233 -16.09 19.39 -13.10
N LEU A 234 -15.87 18.10 -12.85
CA LEU A 234 -16.70 17.02 -13.38
C LEU A 234 -17.97 16.83 -12.53
N ASP A 235 -19.05 16.41 -13.19
CA ASP A 235 -20.19 15.79 -12.52
C ASP A 235 -19.83 14.37 -12.00
N PHE A 236 -20.68 13.85 -11.11
CA PHE A 236 -20.46 12.57 -10.44
C PHE A 236 -20.41 11.41 -11.45
N GLU A 237 -21.32 11.43 -12.42
CA GLU A 237 -21.46 10.42 -13.45
C GLU A 237 -20.20 10.35 -14.33
N THR A 238 -19.70 11.48 -14.84
CA THR A 238 -18.46 11.52 -15.64
C THR A 238 -17.24 11.13 -14.82
N ALA A 239 -17.12 11.62 -13.57
CA ALA A 239 -16.02 11.26 -12.69
C ALA A 239 -16.01 9.75 -12.36
N TYR A 240 -17.18 9.16 -12.05
CA TYR A 240 -17.28 7.74 -11.74
C TYR A 240 -17.05 6.86 -12.97
N MET A 241 -17.56 7.24 -14.15
CA MET A 241 -17.23 6.55 -15.40
C MET A 241 -15.73 6.56 -15.67
N LEU A 242 -15.06 7.71 -15.55
CA LEU A 242 -13.61 7.82 -15.74
C LEU A 242 -12.81 6.96 -14.75
N VAL A 243 -13.16 6.98 -13.46
CA VAL A 243 -12.52 6.13 -12.44
C VAL A 243 -12.74 4.65 -12.75
N SER A 244 -13.94 4.26 -13.20
CA SER A 244 -14.27 2.86 -13.54
C SER A 244 -13.52 2.33 -14.78
N ILE A 245 -13.27 3.17 -15.80
CA ILE A 245 -12.61 2.74 -17.05
C ILE A 245 -11.09 3.03 -17.10
N SER A 246 -10.54 3.75 -16.13
CA SER A 246 -9.12 4.19 -16.17
C SER A 246 -8.46 4.46 -14.82
N GLY A 247 -9.18 4.44 -13.70
CA GLY A 247 -8.57 4.32 -12.38
C GLY A 247 -8.22 2.86 -12.09
N ALA A 248 -7.05 2.62 -11.51
CA ALA A 248 -6.69 1.30 -10.98
C ALA A 248 -6.88 1.29 -9.45
N LEU A 249 -7.66 0.35 -8.94
CA LEU A 249 -7.83 0.11 -7.51
C LEU A 249 -6.77 -0.87 -7.02
N HIS A 250 -5.96 -0.43 -6.06
CA HIS A 250 -4.88 -1.20 -5.45
C HIS A 250 -5.04 -1.26 -3.93
N ILE A 251 -4.54 -2.34 -3.33
CA ILE A 251 -4.36 -2.46 -1.88
C ILE A 251 -2.88 -2.20 -1.58
N SER A 252 -2.59 -1.29 -0.66
CA SER A 252 -1.21 -0.95 -0.28
C SER A 252 -0.67 -1.97 0.71
N GLN A 253 -1.37 -2.18 1.82
CA GLN A 253 -1.07 -3.19 2.84
C GLN A 253 -2.37 -3.79 3.39
N TRP A 254 -2.25 -4.98 3.98
CA TRP A 254 -3.35 -5.74 4.59
C TRP A 254 -3.24 -5.92 6.11
N ASP A 255 -2.05 -5.74 6.71
CA ASP A 255 -1.72 -6.27 8.04
C ASP A 255 -1.65 -5.22 9.16
N ASN A 256 -1.66 -3.92 8.83
CA ASN A 256 -1.73 -2.86 9.85
C ASN A 256 -3.16 -2.81 10.45
N PRO A 257 -3.36 -2.22 11.65
CA PRO A 257 -4.66 -2.19 12.34
C PRO A 257 -5.83 -1.61 11.55
N LEU A 258 -5.55 -0.84 10.49
CA LEU A 258 -6.48 -0.48 9.43
C LEU A 258 -5.86 -0.83 8.08
N ILE A 259 -6.63 -1.44 7.17
CA ILE A 259 -6.22 -1.79 5.80
C ILE A 259 -6.18 -0.53 4.94
N THR A 260 -5.10 -0.32 4.20
CA THR A 260 -4.91 0.83 3.28
C THR A 260 -5.18 0.43 1.83
N ALA A 261 -6.10 1.13 1.17
CA ALA A 261 -6.37 1.00 -0.25
C ALA A 261 -6.22 2.35 -0.97
N ARG A 262 -6.07 2.30 -2.30
CA ARG A 262 -5.83 3.49 -3.12
C ARG A 262 -6.37 3.38 -4.54
N ILE A 263 -6.67 4.53 -5.16
CA ILE A 263 -6.87 4.62 -6.61
C ILE A 263 -5.65 5.31 -7.23
N VAL A 264 -5.03 4.66 -8.21
CA VAL A 264 -4.02 5.24 -9.08
C VAL A 264 -4.70 5.69 -10.37
N PHE A 265 -4.66 7.00 -10.68
CA PHE A 265 -5.34 7.59 -11.83
C PHE A 265 -4.35 8.29 -12.81
N PRO A 266 -4.30 7.91 -14.10
CA PRO A 266 -3.33 8.44 -15.06
C PRO A 266 -3.44 9.96 -15.30
N LYS A 267 -2.31 10.68 -15.21
CA LYS A 267 -2.24 12.12 -15.49
C LYS A 267 -2.51 12.49 -16.95
N SER A 268 -2.26 11.57 -17.88
CA SER A 268 -2.56 11.75 -19.31
C SER A 268 -4.02 12.16 -19.51
N ILE A 269 -4.95 11.40 -18.91
CA ILE A 269 -6.39 11.61 -19.01
C ILE A 269 -6.79 12.95 -18.36
N VAL A 270 -6.18 13.30 -17.21
CA VAL A 270 -6.48 14.54 -16.48
C VAL A 270 -6.03 15.80 -17.25
N ARG A 271 -4.95 15.72 -18.04
CA ARG A 271 -4.42 16.88 -18.80
C ARG A 271 -5.37 17.34 -19.91
N ASP A 272 -6.13 16.43 -20.50
CA ASP A 272 -7.06 16.74 -21.59
C ASP A 272 -8.40 17.32 -21.08
N ILE A 273 -8.68 17.20 -19.77
CA ILE A 273 -9.83 17.84 -19.12
C ILE A 273 -9.55 19.34 -18.98
N ARG A 274 -9.92 20.10 -20.01
CA ARG A 274 -9.99 21.57 -19.93
C ARG A 274 -10.91 21.97 -18.77
N SER A 275 -10.36 22.69 -17.79
CA SER A 275 -11.15 23.27 -16.70
C SER A 275 -12.23 24.18 -17.28
N LYS A 276 -13.50 23.79 -17.16
CA LYS A 276 -14.63 24.67 -17.50
C LYS A 276 -14.59 25.88 -16.57
N SER A 277 -14.55 27.09 -17.13
CA SER A 277 -15.04 28.27 -16.42
C SER A 277 -16.46 27.97 -15.93
N ALA A 278 -16.77 28.30 -14.68
CA ALA A 278 -17.85 27.70 -13.89
C ALA A 278 -19.21 27.69 -14.64
N SER A 279 -19.51 26.57 -15.32
CA SER A 279 -20.75 26.40 -16.06
C SER A 279 -21.89 26.14 -15.08
N SER A 280 -22.99 26.89 -15.21
CA SER A 280 -24.10 27.03 -14.26
C SER A 280 -25.02 25.81 -14.11
N GLY A 281 -24.51 24.60 -14.32
CA GLY A 281 -25.14 23.40 -13.77
C GLY A 281 -25.19 23.51 -12.24
N ARG A 282 -26.32 23.12 -11.63
CA ARG A 282 -26.43 23.10 -10.16
C ARG A 282 -25.32 22.20 -9.61
N PRO A 283 -24.53 22.64 -8.61
CA PRO A 283 -23.71 21.70 -7.87
C PRO A 283 -24.66 20.73 -7.16
N ILE A 284 -24.65 19.46 -7.59
CA ILE A 284 -25.18 18.39 -6.76
C ILE A 284 -24.24 18.35 -5.56
N PHE A 285 -24.70 18.89 -4.43
CA PHE A 285 -23.92 18.92 -3.20
C PHE A 285 -23.54 17.49 -2.84
N LEU A 286 -22.24 17.22 -2.75
CA LEU A 286 -21.70 15.90 -2.41
C LEU A 286 -21.82 15.62 -0.89
N THR A 287 -22.91 16.09 -0.28
CA THR A 287 -23.30 15.92 1.13
C THR A 287 -24.13 14.64 1.33
N THR A 288 -24.11 13.74 0.36
CA THR A 288 -24.89 12.49 0.31
C THR A 288 -24.04 11.25 0.05
N LEU A 289 -22.76 11.41 -0.28
CA LEU A 289 -21.78 10.46 0.23
C LEU A 289 -21.67 10.74 1.74
N PRO A 290 -21.75 9.73 2.62
CA PRO A 290 -21.51 9.96 4.03
C PRO A 290 -20.09 10.50 4.19
N ASP A 291 -19.92 11.61 4.92
CA ASP A 291 -18.61 11.90 5.46
C ASP A 291 -18.38 10.84 6.54
N ILE A 292 -17.48 9.88 6.27
CA ILE A 292 -17.11 8.83 7.23
C ILE A 292 -16.12 9.44 8.23
N SER A 293 -16.63 10.45 8.93
CA SER A 293 -16.20 10.96 10.22
C SER A 293 -17.21 10.42 11.23
N ASP A 294 -16.71 9.79 12.29
CA ASP A 294 -17.45 9.48 13.51
C ASP A 294 -18.59 8.45 13.38
N GLU A 295 -18.30 7.23 12.90
CA GLU A 295 -18.99 6.04 13.42
C GLU A 295 -18.33 5.55 14.73
N SER A 296 -18.59 6.31 15.79
CA SER A 296 -18.50 5.92 17.21
C SER A 296 -17.21 5.24 17.71
N GLU A 297 -16.18 6.04 18.01
CA GLU A 297 -15.25 5.73 19.11
C GLU A 297 -15.89 6.07 20.47
N ASP A 298 -16.97 5.37 20.86
CA ASP A 298 -17.41 5.37 22.28
C ASP A 298 -18.42 4.24 22.59
N SER A 299 -17.99 3.18 23.30
CA SER A 299 -18.87 2.27 24.07
C SER A 299 -18.08 1.24 24.92
N HIS A 300 -17.06 1.69 25.64
CA HIS A 300 -16.49 0.93 26.78
C HIS A 300 -16.78 1.65 28.09
N SER A 301 -18.07 1.76 28.41
CA SER A 301 -18.54 2.25 29.71
C SER A 301 -18.29 1.21 30.81
N GLU A 302 -17.53 1.62 31.83
CA GLU A 302 -17.28 0.79 33.02
C GLU A 302 -18.60 0.40 33.70
N GLN A 303 -18.92 -0.90 33.77
CA GLN A 303 -19.96 -1.38 34.69
C GLN A 303 -19.44 -1.39 36.13
N LYS A 304 -19.45 -0.22 36.77
CA LYS A 304 -19.38 -0.08 38.23
C LYS A 304 -20.63 -0.69 38.87
N GLY A 305 -20.57 -1.97 39.18
CA GLY A 305 -21.50 -2.59 40.12
C GLY A 305 -21.23 -2.06 41.53
N THR A 306 -22.28 -1.58 42.20
CA THR A 306 -22.28 -1.25 43.63
C THR A 306 -23.14 -2.25 44.41
N ASP A 307 -22.79 -2.46 45.68
CA ASP A 307 -23.24 -3.59 46.48
C ASP A 307 -24.75 -3.70 46.75
N THR A 308 -25.21 -4.92 47.00
CA THR A 308 -26.14 -5.21 48.12
C THR A 308 -25.97 -6.64 48.66
N SER A 309 -25.23 -6.74 49.76
CA SER A 309 -25.44 -7.62 50.92
C SER A 309 -26.13 -9.01 50.77
N SER A 310 -25.35 -10.04 51.10
CA SER A 310 -25.68 -11.09 52.10
C SER A 310 -26.84 -12.07 51.91
N VAL A 311 -26.52 -13.38 51.96
CA VAL A 311 -27.00 -14.36 52.97
C VAL A 311 -26.15 -15.65 52.85
N GLU A 312 -26.04 -16.43 53.93
CA GLU A 312 -25.12 -17.57 54.05
C GLU A 312 -25.71 -18.95 53.63
N SER A 313 -24.81 -19.87 53.27
CA SER A 313 -24.85 -21.33 53.50
C SER A 313 -26.11 -22.17 53.18
N ALA A 314 -25.94 -23.19 52.32
CA ALA A 314 -26.40 -24.57 52.61
C ALA A 314 -25.70 -25.61 51.70
N THR A 315 -25.53 -26.84 52.21
CA THR A 315 -25.00 -28.01 51.49
C THR A 315 -26.11 -29.00 51.12
N ALA A 316 -26.03 -29.67 49.96
CA ALA A 316 -26.41 -31.09 49.79
C ALA A 316 -26.06 -31.64 48.39
N SER A 317 -25.98 -32.96 48.27
CA SER A 317 -25.78 -33.71 47.01
C SER A 317 -26.92 -34.70 46.77
N GLN A 318 -27.26 -34.99 45.50
CA GLN A 318 -27.81 -36.26 44.95
C GLN A 318 -28.16 -36.02 43.46
N THR A 319 -27.52 -36.63 42.45
CA THR A 319 -27.48 -38.04 41.92
C THR A 319 -28.64 -38.46 41.02
N ASN A 320 -28.30 -38.95 39.81
CA ASN A 320 -29.11 -39.74 38.87
C ASN A 320 -30.31 -39.02 38.21
N GLU A 321 -30.80 -39.39 37.02
CA GLU A 321 -30.70 -40.68 36.30
C GLU A 321 -30.14 -40.60 34.85
N ARG A 322 -29.72 -41.76 34.32
CA ARG A 322 -29.64 -42.01 32.87
C ARG A 322 -30.98 -42.57 32.36
N LYS A 323 -31.36 -42.21 31.13
CA LYS A 323 -32.10 -43.13 30.24
C LYS A 323 -31.48 -43.12 28.84
N GLU A 324 -31.25 -44.31 28.30
CA GLU A 324 -30.90 -44.55 26.90
C GLU A 324 -32.18 -44.95 26.17
N GLU A 325 -32.37 -44.46 24.94
CA GLU A 325 -33.21 -45.13 23.94
C GLU A 325 -32.78 -44.71 22.53
N THR A 326 -32.92 -45.62 21.56
CA THR A 326 -32.24 -45.58 20.25
C THR A 326 -33.18 -45.25 19.07
N PRO A 327 -32.68 -44.97 17.84
CA PRO A 327 -33.33 -43.99 16.96
C PRO A 327 -34.19 -44.56 15.82
N PRO A 328 -35.06 -43.74 15.21
CA PRO A 328 -35.61 -43.94 13.86
C PRO A 328 -34.72 -43.32 12.76
N GLN A 329 -35.03 -43.61 11.49
CA GLN A 329 -34.12 -43.43 10.36
C GLN A 329 -34.42 -42.22 9.45
N SER A 330 -33.35 -41.74 8.79
CA SER A 330 -33.30 -41.24 7.41
C SER A 330 -34.29 -40.16 6.91
N SER A 331 -33.72 -39.05 6.45
CA SER A 331 -33.86 -38.69 5.03
C SER A 331 -32.62 -37.96 4.53
N SER A 332 -32.10 -38.33 3.36
CA SER A 332 -30.95 -37.69 2.72
C SER A 332 -31.38 -37.06 1.40
N ARG A 333 -30.96 -35.82 1.15
CA ARG A 333 -31.08 -35.18 -0.17
C ARG A 333 -29.69 -35.00 -0.78
N SER A 334 -29.51 -35.53 -1.99
CA SER A 334 -28.23 -35.66 -2.66
C SER A 334 -27.98 -34.53 -3.67
N LEU A 335 -26.73 -34.05 -3.71
CA LEU A 335 -26.24 -33.18 -4.77
C LEU A 335 -25.81 -34.03 -6.00
N PRO A 336 -26.24 -33.70 -7.22
CA PRO A 336 -25.90 -34.48 -8.41
C PRO A 336 -24.49 -34.18 -8.93
N ARG A 337 -23.59 -35.17 -8.91
CA ARG A 337 -22.30 -35.12 -9.60
C ARG A 337 -22.50 -35.14 -11.12
N GLN A 338 -22.04 -34.11 -11.84
CA GLN A 338 -21.85 -34.22 -13.29
C GLN A 338 -20.55 -34.99 -13.63
N ARG A 339 -20.59 -35.76 -14.73
CA ARG A 339 -19.51 -36.69 -15.14
C ARG A 339 -18.55 -36.05 -16.14
N ARG A 340 -17.25 -36.31 -15.98
CA ARG A 340 -16.24 -36.12 -17.04
C ARG A 340 -16.62 -36.93 -18.30
N ARG A 341 -16.49 -36.33 -19.49
CA ARG A 341 -16.34 -37.05 -20.78
C ARG A 341 -15.26 -36.36 -21.64
N ARG A 342 -14.38 -37.17 -22.24
CA ARG A 342 -13.49 -36.76 -23.33
C ARG A 342 -14.20 -36.94 -24.68
N PRO A 343 -13.90 -36.14 -25.71
CA PRO A 343 -14.04 -36.53 -27.11
C PRO A 343 -12.79 -37.29 -27.61
N SER A 344 -12.92 -38.05 -28.69
CA SER A 344 -11.85 -38.81 -29.37
C SER A 344 -11.76 -38.42 -30.85
N ALA A 345 -10.60 -38.62 -31.49
CA ALA A 345 -10.32 -38.15 -32.85
C ALA A 345 -10.67 -39.17 -33.96
N SER A 346 -11.34 -38.70 -35.02
CA SER A 346 -11.65 -39.37 -36.31
C SER A 346 -12.50 -38.37 -37.14
N ARG A 347 -12.36 -38.12 -38.45
CA ARG A 347 -11.57 -38.77 -39.52
C ARG A 347 -11.26 -37.79 -40.68
N ARG A 348 -10.24 -38.15 -41.47
CA ARG A 348 -9.92 -37.80 -42.89
C ARG A 348 -11.16 -37.73 -43.84
N ASN A 349 -11.14 -37.15 -45.05
CA ASN A 349 -10.17 -36.31 -45.84
C ASN A 349 -10.72 -36.08 -47.27
N THR A 350 -10.58 -34.89 -47.88
CA THR A 350 -10.52 -34.68 -49.35
C THR A 350 -10.04 -33.25 -49.70
N GLY A 351 -9.10 -33.10 -50.66
CA GLY A 351 -8.63 -31.77 -51.11
C GLY A 351 -7.25 -31.73 -51.78
N ARG A 352 -7.12 -32.22 -53.02
CA ARG A 352 -5.91 -32.07 -53.88
C ARG A 352 -5.80 -30.59 -54.35
N LYS A 353 -4.64 -30.03 -54.77
CA LYS A 353 -3.47 -30.59 -55.51
C LYS A 353 -2.27 -29.58 -55.47
N LYS A 354 -1.02 -30.07 -55.57
CA LYS A 354 0.24 -29.51 -56.18
C LYS A 354 0.41 -27.99 -56.43
N SER A 355 1.60 -27.35 -56.35
CA SER A 355 3.00 -27.65 -55.91
C SER A 355 3.78 -26.29 -55.91
N SER A 356 5.11 -26.09 -55.73
CA SER A 356 6.35 -26.90 -55.69
C SER A 356 7.32 -26.34 -54.60
N GLU A 357 8.53 -26.84 -54.29
CA GLU A 357 9.89 -26.70 -54.92
C GLU A 357 10.31 -25.24 -55.27
N THR A 358 11.51 -24.73 -54.94
CA THR A 358 12.82 -25.38 -54.60
C THR A 358 13.62 -24.76 -53.43
N SER A 359 14.53 -25.59 -52.88
CA SER A 359 15.86 -25.36 -52.25
C SER A 359 16.65 -24.06 -52.58
N LYS A 360 17.69 -23.62 -51.83
CA LYS A 360 18.24 -23.78 -50.45
C LYS A 360 19.53 -22.89 -50.36
N GLU A 361 20.09 -22.64 -49.16
CA GLU A 361 21.53 -22.46 -48.78
C GLU A 361 22.59 -22.00 -49.83
N LYS A 362 23.62 -21.16 -49.59
CA LYS A 362 24.20 -20.36 -48.48
C LYS A 362 25.46 -19.62 -49.10
N PRO A 363 26.58 -19.19 -48.46
CA PRO A 363 27.02 -17.80 -48.62
C PRO A 363 28.47 -17.54 -49.14
N GLU A 364 28.86 -16.25 -49.07
CA GLU A 364 30.22 -15.67 -49.00
C GLU A 364 30.97 -15.18 -50.26
N THR A 365 31.97 -14.31 -50.01
CA THR A 365 32.75 -13.43 -50.90
C THR A 365 31.97 -12.25 -51.54
N GLY A 366 32.55 -11.04 -51.69
CA GLY A 366 33.80 -10.52 -51.11
C GLY A 366 34.31 -9.24 -51.80
N LYS A 367 35.03 -8.40 -51.03
CA LYS A 367 35.88 -7.24 -51.43
C LYS A 367 35.24 -5.90 -51.86
N ASP A 368 35.99 -4.85 -51.52
CA ASP A 368 36.23 -3.54 -52.16
C ASP A 368 34.99 -2.67 -52.55
N ALA A 369 34.90 -1.37 -52.22
CA ALA A 369 35.81 -0.44 -51.53
C ALA A 369 34.96 0.64 -50.77
N LEU A 370 35.42 1.79 -50.27
CA LEU A 370 36.69 2.54 -50.36
C LEU A 370 36.86 3.37 -49.05
N LEU A 371 37.74 4.38 -49.04
CA LEU A 371 38.01 5.31 -47.93
C LEU A 371 38.40 6.71 -48.48
N GLU A 372 38.78 7.62 -47.57
CA GLU A 372 39.48 8.92 -47.77
C GLU A 372 38.64 10.21 -47.70
N LYS A 373 39.13 11.32 -47.11
CA LYS A 373 40.20 11.52 -46.10
C LYS A 373 39.97 12.88 -45.40
N LYS A 374 40.56 13.07 -44.21
CA LYS A 374 40.90 14.43 -43.71
C LYS A 374 42.39 14.72 -44.03
N PRO A 375 42.76 15.99 -44.28
CA PRO A 375 44.13 16.36 -44.61
C PRO A 375 44.99 16.54 -43.35
N ALA A 376 46.29 16.31 -43.50
CA ALA A 376 47.35 16.87 -42.66
C ALA A 376 48.56 17.16 -43.57
N SER A 377 49.19 18.31 -43.35
CA SER A 377 50.37 18.76 -44.10
C SER A 377 51.66 18.52 -43.30
N VAL A 378 52.79 18.34 -44.01
CA VAL A 378 54.02 19.16 -43.93
C VAL A 378 55.14 18.48 -44.74
N SER A 379 55.98 19.31 -45.37
CA SER A 379 57.25 19.01 -46.07
C SER A 379 57.23 17.87 -47.10
#